data_AF-A0A7S1CZS2-F1
#
_entry.id   AF-A0A7S1CZS2-F1
#
_cell.length_a   1.000
_cell.length_b   1.000
_cell.length_c   1.000
_cell.angle_alpha   90.00
_cell.angle_beta   90.00
_cell.angle_gamma   90.00
#
_symmetry.space_group_name_H-M   'P 1'
#
loop_
_entity.id
_entity.type
_entity.pdbx_description
1 polymer ?
#
loop_
_entity_poly.entity_id
_entity_poly.type
_entity_poly.pdbx_seq_one_letter_code
_entity_poly.pdbx_strand_id
1 'polypeptide(L)'
;WLNPIPVLSALAEEAGLTLIKAENFHEFFVNRKNPSEHHAAHDALYNMKVLNRNGSISSDEWEISRMYVAIKFQKVRESNMKLEEDDFQDDGDDEEENPPPKKRLDPIKSKKMLPMAMMKAKKTAGADAWQTLDGDQKKQLIQAELEKLLG
;
A
#
# COMPACT_ATOMS: atom_id res chain seq x y z
N TRP A 1 9.93 12.42 -14.91
CA TRP A 1 10.64 11.99 -16.13
C TRP A 1 9.61 11.51 -17.15
N LEU A 2 9.82 11.75 -18.44
CA LEU A 2 9.04 11.09 -19.50
C LEU A 2 9.76 9.77 -19.82
N ASN A 3 9.11 8.64 -19.59
CA ASN A 3 9.67 7.32 -19.88
C ASN A 3 9.19 6.85 -21.25
N PRO A 4 10.02 6.89 -22.31
CA PRO A 4 9.59 6.45 -23.63
C PRO A 4 9.29 4.94 -23.59
N ILE A 5 8.16 4.54 -24.17
CA ILE A 5 7.77 3.12 -24.24
C ILE A 5 8.88 2.21 -24.80
N PRO A 6 9.65 2.60 -25.83
CA PRO A 6 10.76 1.77 -26.32
C PRO A 6 11.84 1.49 -25.27
N VAL A 7 12.15 2.50 -24.44
CA VAL A 7 13.15 2.36 -23.37
C VAL A 7 12.63 1.42 -22.28
N LEU A 8 11.35 1.58 -21.89
CA LEU A 8 10.70 0.66 -20.94
C LEU A 8 10.67 -0.78 -21.46
N SER A 9 10.43 -0.97 -22.76
CA SER A 9 10.41 -2.31 -23.37
C SER A 9 11.80 -2.97 -23.31
N ALA A 10 12.87 -2.23 -23.62
CA ALA A 10 14.22 -2.75 -23.56
C ALA A 10 14.61 -3.18 -22.13
N LEU A 11 14.33 -2.33 -21.12
CA LEU A 11 14.58 -2.65 -19.72
C LEU A 11 13.75 -3.84 -19.24
N ALA A 12 12.50 -3.93 -19.67
CA ALA A 12 11.62 -5.04 -19.35
C ALA A 12 12.16 -6.36 -19.93
N GLU A 13 12.69 -6.36 -21.15
CA GLU A 13 13.28 -7.55 -21.78
C GLU A 13 14.50 -8.08 -21.00
N GLU A 14 15.35 -7.19 -20.49
CA GLU A 14 16.47 -7.53 -19.60
C GLU A 14 15.98 -8.18 -18.30
N ALA A 15 14.86 -7.69 -17.76
CA ALA A 15 14.19 -8.26 -16.58
C ALA A 15 13.38 -9.54 -16.88
N GLY A 16 13.37 -10.03 -18.13
CA GLY A 16 12.64 -11.23 -18.51
C GLY A 16 11.14 -11.03 -18.71
N LEU A 17 10.74 -9.80 -19.05
CA LEU A 17 9.37 -9.40 -19.34
C LEU A 17 9.23 -9.01 -20.83
N THR A 18 8.04 -9.20 -21.39
CA THR A 18 7.70 -8.75 -22.75
C THR A 18 6.49 -7.83 -22.70
N LEU A 19 6.57 -6.70 -23.40
CA LEU A 19 5.46 -5.76 -23.53
C LEU A 19 4.35 -6.37 -24.40
N ILE A 20 3.15 -6.54 -23.83
CA ILE A 20 1.98 -7.09 -24.54
C ILE A 20 1.05 -5.98 -25.01
N LYS A 21 0.88 -4.94 -24.19
CA LYS A 21 -0.04 -3.85 -24.49
C LYS A 21 0.45 -2.55 -23.87
N ALA A 22 0.34 -1.47 -24.64
CA ALA A 22 0.41 -0.10 -24.15
C ALA A 22 -0.79 0.63 -24.75
N GLU A 23 -1.71 1.10 -23.91
CA GLU A 23 -2.91 1.82 -24.36
C GLU A 23 -3.10 3.09 -23.51
N ASN A 24 -3.69 4.12 -24.09
CA ASN A 24 -4.00 5.34 -23.33
C ASN A 24 -4.91 4.99 -22.14
N PHE A 25 -4.66 5.59 -20.98
CA PHE A 25 -5.42 5.24 -19.77
C PHE A 25 -6.91 5.56 -19.90
N HIS A 26 -7.25 6.63 -20.63
CA HIS A 26 -8.63 7.00 -20.93
C HIS A 26 -9.36 5.87 -21.67
N GLU A 27 -8.74 5.33 -22.72
CA GLU A 27 -9.26 4.21 -23.48
C GLU A 27 -9.30 2.93 -22.65
N PHE A 28 -8.26 2.69 -21.83
CA PHE A 28 -8.22 1.55 -20.91
C PHE A 28 -9.44 1.52 -20.00
N PHE A 29 -9.78 2.68 -19.41
CA PHE A 29 -10.90 2.81 -18.50
C PHE A 29 -12.25 2.67 -19.21
N VAL A 30 -12.45 3.34 -20.35
CA VAL A 30 -13.69 3.26 -21.14
C VAL A 30 -13.98 1.83 -21.58
N ASN A 31 -12.96 1.13 -22.11
CA ASN A 31 -13.09 -0.24 -22.56
C ASN A 31 -13.38 -1.23 -21.44
N ARG A 32 -13.16 -0.84 -20.17
CA ARG A 32 -13.34 -1.69 -19.00
C ARG A 32 -14.32 -1.10 -17.99
N LYS A 33 -15.23 -0.26 -18.47
CA LYS A 33 -16.17 0.47 -17.60
C LYS A 33 -17.05 -0.46 -16.76
N ASN A 34 -17.36 -1.66 -17.25
CA ASN A 34 -18.17 -2.65 -16.53
C ASN A 34 -17.32 -3.43 -15.51
N PRO A 35 -17.54 -3.26 -14.19
CA PRO A 35 -16.77 -3.98 -13.16
C PRO A 35 -17.03 -5.48 -13.16
N SER A 36 -18.22 -5.93 -13.55
CA SER A 36 -18.58 -7.36 -13.55
C SER A 36 -17.78 -8.16 -14.59
N GLU A 37 -17.38 -7.53 -15.70
CA GLU A 37 -16.60 -8.15 -16.76
C GLU A 37 -15.08 -8.00 -16.54
N HIS A 38 -14.68 -6.96 -15.80
CA HIS A 38 -13.28 -6.57 -15.65
C HIS A 38 -12.88 -6.34 -14.20
N HIS A 39 -13.25 -7.28 -13.31
CA HIS A 39 -13.02 -7.17 -11.87
C HIS A 39 -11.56 -6.83 -11.51
N ALA A 40 -10.59 -7.55 -12.08
CA ALA A 40 -9.17 -7.32 -11.80
C ALA A 40 -8.68 -5.91 -12.20
N ALA A 41 -9.27 -5.32 -13.25
CA ALA A 41 -8.94 -3.95 -13.64
C ALA A 41 -9.52 -2.95 -12.63
N HIS A 42 -10.76 -3.17 -12.18
CA HIS A 42 -11.38 -2.33 -11.15
C HIS A 42 -10.67 -2.45 -9.79
N ASP A 43 -10.26 -3.64 -9.38
CA ASP A 43 -9.44 -3.83 -8.17
C ASP A 43 -8.16 -3.00 -8.23
N ALA A 44 -7.46 -3.04 -9.36
CA ALA A 44 -6.27 -2.23 -9.57
C ALA A 44 -6.58 -0.72 -9.49
N LEU A 45 -7.66 -0.28 -10.13
CA LEU A 45 -8.08 1.13 -10.12
C LEU A 45 -8.44 1.63 -8.71
N TYR A 46 -9.07 0.78 -7.88
CA TYR A 46 -9.34 1.08 -6.47
C TYR A 46 -8.07 1.15 -5.64
N ASN A 47 -7.15 0.18 -5.82
CA ASN A 47 -5.87 0.16 -5.10
C ASN A 47 -4.99 1.36 -5.43
N MET A 48 -5.06 1.83 -6.68
CA MET A 48 -4.37 3.04 -7.14
C MET A 48 -5.10 4.34 -6.75
N LYS A 49 -6.25 4.26 -6.06
CA LYS A 49 -7.09 5.40 -5.66
C LYS A 49 -7.48 6.30 -6.84
N VAL A 50 -7.65 5.72 -8.03
CA VAL A 50 -8.09 6.46 -9.23
C VAL A 50 -9.58 6.74 -9.19
N LEU A 51 -10.36 5.86 -8.56
CA LEU A 51 -11.81 5.97 -8.50
C LEU A 51 -12.27 6.60 -7.20
N ASN A 52 -13.28 7.46 -7.30
CA ASN A 52 -13.98 8.00 -6.14
C ASN A 52 -14.89 6.94 -5.49
N ARG A 53 -15.60 7.34 -4.42
CA ARG A 53 -16.55 6.46 -3.70
C ARG A 53 -17.67 5.88 -4.57
N ASN A 54 -17.96 6.50 -5.71
CA ASN A 54 -18.99 6.07 -6.66
C ASN A 54 -18.41 5.22 -7.80
N GLY A 55 -17.11 4.89 -7.78
CA GLY A 55 -16.46 4.13 -8.85
C GLY A 55 -16.23 4.94 -10.12
N SER A 56 -16.23 6.28 -10.04
CA SER A 56 -16.01 7.16 -11.20
C SER A 56 -14.76 8.02 -11.04
N ILE A 57 -14.35 8.64 -12.14
CA ILE A 57 -13.27 9.64 -12.20
C ILE A 57 -13.94 11.02 -12.28
N SER A 58 -13.41 12.04 -11.59
CA SER A 58 -13.94 13.41 -11.70
C SER A 58 -13.65 14.01 -13.08
N SER A 59 -14.33 15.09 -13.47
CA SER A 59 -14.13 15.70 -14.79
C SER A 59 -12.70 16.19 -15.02
N ASP A 60 -12.09 16.78 -13.98
CA ASP A 60 -10.73 17.33 -14.09
C ASP A 60 -9.70 16.19 -14.17
N GLU A 61 -9.82 15.18 -13.32
CA GLU A 61 -8.99 13.97 -13.38
C GLU A 61 -9.16 13.22 -14.71
N TRP A 62 -10.36 13.28 -15.29
CA TRP A 62 -10.68 12.63 -16.55
C TRP A 62 -9.95 13.27 -17.73
N GLU A 63 -9.80 14.60 -17.76
CA GLU A 63 -9.00 15.27 -18.78
C GLU A 63 -7.51 14.95 -18.62
N ILE A 64 -7.01 14.97 -17.38
CA ILE A 64 -5.61 14.65 -17.07
C ILE A 64 -5.30 13.18 -17.38
N SER A 65 -6.28 12.28 -17.26
CA SER A 65 -6.13 10.84 -17.52
C SER A 65 -5.53 10.52 -18.91
N ARG A 66 -5.72 11.41 -19.90
CA ARG A 66 -5.17 11.27 -21.26
C ARG A 66 -3.64 11.32 -21.31
N MET A 67 -3.00 11.87 -20.28
CA MET A 67 -1.53 11.92 -20.17
C MET A 67 -0.93 10.59 -19.69
N TYR A 68 -1.76 9.68 -19.16
CA TYR A 68 -1.31 8.41 -18.63
C TYR A 68 -1.49 7.26 -19.63
N VAL A 69 -0.66 6.23 -19.47
CA VAL A 69 -0.68 5.02 -20.29
C VAL A 69 -0.79 3.80 -19.37
N ALA A 70 -1.65 2.86 -19.74
CA ALA A 70 -1.74 1.55 -19.10
C ALA A 70 -0.82 0.58 -19.86
N ILE A 71 0.12 -0.03 -19.15
CA ILE A 71 1.11 -0.95 -19.72
C ILE A 71 0.92 -2.35 -19.14
N LYS A 72 0.91 -3.36 -20.00
CA LYS A 72 0.86 -4.78 -19.60
C LYS A 72 2.13 -5.49 -20.07
N PHE A 73 2.87 -6.01 -19.11
CA PHE A 73 4.00 -6.91 -19.33
C PHE A 73 3.60 -8.36 -19.06
N GLN A 74 4.24 -9.29 -19.75
CA GLN A 74 4.17 -10.72 -19.49
C GLN A 74 5.55 -11.22 -19.09
N LYS A 75 5.63 -11.95 -17.96
CA LYS A 75 6.85 -12.65 -17.57
C LYS A 75 7.10 -13.81 -18.53
N VAL A 76 8.24 -13.80 -19.20
CA VAL A 76 8.66 -14.84 -20.16
C VAL A 76 9.87 -15.64 -19.69
N ARG A 77 10.70 -15.08 -18.80
CA ARG A 77 11.85 -15.75 -18.17
C ARG A 77 12.13 -15.18 -16.78
N GLU A 78 12.95 -15.86 -16.01
CA GLU A 78 13.46 -15.31 -14.75
C GLU A 78 14.41 -14.13 -15.02
N SER A 79 14.34 -13.13 -14.14
CA SER A 79 15.21 -11.95 -14.22
C SER A 79 16.62 -12.32 -13.78
N ASN A 80 17.61 -11.86 -14.55
CA ASN A 80 19.02 -11.89 -14.14
C ASN A 80 19.48 -10.54 -13.57
N MET A 81 18.59 -9.55 -13.47
CA MET A 81 18.93 -8.25 -12.90
C MET A 81 19.14 -8.39 -11.39
N LYS A 82 20.31 -7.96 -10.93
CA LYS A 82 20.58 -7.69 -9.51
C LYS A 82 20.18 -6.25 -9.26
N LEU A 83 19.09 -6.02 -8.54
CA LEU A 83 18.77 -4.70 -8.03
C LEU A 83 19.69 -4.46 -6.83
N GLU A 84 20.52 -3.42 -6.89
CA GLU A 84 21.26 -2.96 -5.72
C GLU A 84 20.23 -2.39 -4.73
N GLU A 85 20.26 -2.82 -3.47
CA GLU A 85 19.23 -2.54 -2.46
C GLU A 85 19.23 -1.08 -1.95
N ASP A 86 20.00 -0.17 -2.54
CA ASP A 86 20.47 1.04 -1.85
C ASP A 86 19.78 2.38 -2.19
N ASP A 87 18.73 2.43 -3.02
CA ASP A 87 18.13 3.72 -3.45
C ASP A 87 16.67 3.96 -3.03
N PHE A 88 16.11 3.19 -2.09
CA PHE A 88 14.83 3.53 -1.45
C PHE A 88 15.09 4.24 -0.12
N GLN A 89 15.65 5.45 -0.18
CA GLN A 89 15.48 6.44 0.88
C GLN A 89 14.04 6.95 0.79
N ASP A 90 13.20 6.44 1.68
CA ASP A 90 11.88 6.98 1.96
C ASP A 90 12.09 8.39 2.54
N ASP A 91 12.06 9.41 1.68
CA ASP A 91 11.95 10.83 2.07
C ASP A 91 10.55 11.10 2.63
N GLY A 92 10.18 10.35 3.66
CA GLY A 92 9.08 10.66 4.54
C GLY A 92 9.46 11.87 5.38
N ASP A 93 9.13 13.05 4.86
CA ASP A 93 8.88 14.25 5.66
C ASP A 93 7.82 13.89 6.72
N ASP A 94 8.27 13.48 7.89
CA ASP A 94 7.55 13.58 9.15
C ASP A 94 8.58 13.92 10.24
N GLU A 95 8.72 15.23 10.49
CA GLU A 95 9.27 15.74 11.75
C GLU A 95 8.40 15.25 12.91
N GLU A 96 8.64 14.04 13.40
CA GLU A 96 8.16 13.60 14.72
C GLU A 96 9.36 13.32 15.62
N GLU A 97 9.46 14.13 16.68
CA GLU A 97 10.40 14.03 17.79
C GLU A 97 10.69 12.56 18.16
N ASN A 98 11.94 12.14 18.02
CA ASN A 98 12.43 10.84 18.50
C ASN A 98 12.00 10.60 19.96
N PRO A 99 11.04 9.70 20.25
CA PRO A 99 10.88 9.22 21.61
C PRO A 99 12.03 8.23 21.89
N PRO A 100 12.47 8.10 23.15
CA PRO A 100 13.62 7.26 23.52
C PRO A 100 13.45 5.82 23.02
N PRO A 101 14.56 5.11 22.72
CA PRO A 101 14.54 3.83 22.05
C PRO A 101 13.75 2.80 22.87
N LYS A 102 12.50 2.56 22.47
CA LYS A 102 11.69 1.47 23.00
C LYS A 102 12.32 0.17 22.52
N LYS A 103 12.54 -0.77 23.44
CA LYS A 103 13.03 -2.12 23.16
C LYS A 103 12.27 -2.67 21.95
N ARG A 104 12.96 -2.86 20.81
CA ARG A 104 12.35 -3.35 19.57
C ARG A 104 11.80 -4.76 19.83
N LEU A 105 10.50 -4.86 20.02
CA LEU A 105 9.79 -6.13 20.08
C LEU A 105 9.74 -6.74 18.68
N ASP A 106 10.02 -8.04 18.56
CA ASP A 106 9.93 -8.77 17.29
C ASP A 106 8.55 -8.52 16.62
N PRO A 107 8.50 -7.97 15.40
CA PRO A 107 7.26 -7.53 14.75
C PRO A 107 6.28 -8.68 14.48
N ILE A 108 6.79 -9.91 14.37
CA ILE A 108 5.97 -11.11 14.16
C ILE A 108 5.31 -11.56 15.48
N LYS A 109 6.01 -11.45 16.61
CA LYS A 109 5.48 -11.84 17.92
C LYS A 109 4.50 -10.80 18.44
N SER A 110 4.78 -9.50 18.24
CA SER A 110 3.87 -8.42 18.60
C SER A 110 2.53 -8.52 17.88
N LYS A 111 2.53 -8.80 16.57
CA LYS A 111 1.30 -8.97 15.78
C LYS A 111 0.44 -10.14 16.27
N LYS A 112 1.06 -11.25 16.72
CA LYS A 112 0.34 -12.40 17.28
C LYS A 112 -0.24 -12.13 18.67
N MET A 113 0.45 -11.33 19.49
CA MET A 113 0.05 -11.06 20.87
C MET A 113 -0.88 -9.85 21.02
N LEU A 114 -1.04 -9.04 19.96
CA LEU A 114 -1.88 -7.84 19.96
C LEU A 114 -3.35 -8.09 20.39
N PRO A 115 -4.06 -9.13 19.91
CA PRO A 115 -5.43 -9.39 20.35
C PRO A 115 -5.52 -9.74 21.85
N MET A 116 -4.52 -10.47 22.35
CA MET A 116 -4.45 -10.88 23.77
C MET A 116 -4.11 -9.69 24.67
N ALA A 117 -3.18 -8.84 24.24
CA ALA A 117 -2.82 -7.60 24.93
C ALA A 117 -4.00 -6.63 25.00
N MET A 118 -4.75 -6.48 23.90
CA MET A 118 -5.95 -5.64 23.87
C MET A 118 -7.04 -6.13 24.83
N MET A 119 -7.27 -7.44 24.88
CA MET A 119 -8.25 -8.04 25.80
C MET A 119 -7.83 -7.82 27.27
N LYS A 120 -6.54 -7.99 27.59
CA LYS A 120 -6.01 -7.73 28.94
C LYS A 120 -6.09 -6.25 29.30
N ALA A 121 -5.67 -5.35 28.41
CA ALA A 121 -5.76 -3.91 28.62
C ALA A 121 -7.19 -3.46 28.90
N LYS A 122 -8.16 -3.96 28.13
CA LYS A 122 -9.60 -3.69 28.35
C LYS A 122 -10.10 -4.25 29.68
N LYS A 123 -9.65 -5.44 30.08
CA LYS A 123 -10.02 -6.06 31.36
C LYS A 123 -9.44 -5.30 32.55
N THR A 124 -8.20 -4.82 32.44
CA THR A 124 -7.49 -4.07 33.48
C THR A 124 -8.06 -2.66 33.65
N ALA A 125 -8.41 -1.98 32.55
CA ALA A 125 -9.04 -0.67 32.60
C ALA A 125 -10.50 -0.73 33.10
N GLY A 126 -11.19 -1.86 32.94
CA GLY A 126 -12.61 -1.98 33.18
C GLY A 126 -13.44 -1.52 31.98
N ALA A 127 -14.60 -2.15 31.75
CA ALA A 127 -15.38 -1.97 30.53
C ALA A 127 -15.88 -0.52 30.36
N ASP A 128 -16.26 0.14 31.45
CA ASP A 128 -16.84 1.49 31.43
C ASP A 128 -15.77 2.55 31.21
N ALA A 129 -14.64 2.45 31.92
CA ALA A 129 -13.51 3.37 31.73
C ALA A 129 -12.84 3.17 30.36
N TRP A 130 -12.83 1.95 29.81
CA TRP A 130 -12.29 1.72 28.47
C TRP A 130 -13.05 2.49 27.37
N GLN A 131 -14.36 2.70 27.54
CA GLN A 131 -15.15 3.44 26.57
C GLN A 131 -14.86 4.94 26.61
N THR A 132 -14.44 5.48 27.75
CA THR A 132 -14.15 6.90 27.95
C THR A 132 -12.73 7.30 27.55
N LEU A 133 -11.82 6.35 27.34
CA LEU A 133 -10.44 6.63 26.92
C LEU A 133 -10.35 7.04 25.45
N ASP A 134 -9.46 7.98 25.15
CA ASP A 134 -9.13 8.38 23.78
C ASP A 134 -8.30 7.32 23.04
N GLY A 135 -8.07 7.54 21.75
CA GLY A 135 -7.33 6.61 20.89
C GLY A 135 -5.88 6.37 21.33
N ASP A 136 -5.22 7.38 21.86
CA ASP A 136 -3.79 7.32 22.21
C ASP A 136 -3.59 6.73 23.60
N GLN A 137 -4.47 7.02 24.55
CA GLN A 137 -4.55 6.37 25.85
C GLN A 137 -4.79 4.86 25.72
N LYS A 138 -5.66 4.45 24.79
CA LYS A 138 -5.87 3.03 24.47
C LYS A 138 -4.60 2.38 23.90
N LYS A 139 -3.92 3.04 22.97
CA LYS A 139 -2.65 2.54 22.41
C LYS A 139 -1.59 2.37 23.50
N GLN A 140 -1.46 3.32 24.41
CA GLN A 140 -0.49 3.24 25.52
C GLN A 140 -0.75 2.05 26.44
N LEU A 141 -2.01 1.80 26.79
CA LEU A 141 -2.38 0.64 27.62
C LEU A 141 -2.14 -0.70 26.91
N ILE A 142 -2.46 -0.79 25.61
CA ILE A 142 -2.22 -1.99 24.82
C ILE A 142 -0.71 -2.25 24.68
N GLN A 143 0.08 -1.20 24.46
CA GLN A 143 1.53 -1.28 24.35
C GLN A 143 2.17 -1.74 25.67
N ALA A 144 1.70 -1.21 26.81
CA ALA A 144 2.16 -1.64 28.12
C ALA A 144 1.85 -3.13 28.40
N GLU A 145 0.69 -3.63 27.96
CA GLU A 145 0.36 -5.06 28.08
C GLU A 145 1.12 -5.95 27.07
N LEU A 146 1.41 -5.45 25.87
CA LEU A 146 2.25 -6.13 24.89
C LEU A 146 3.67 -6.32 25.43
N GLU A 147 4.25 -5.30 26.07
CA GLU A 147 5.57 -5.36 26.67
C GLU A 147 5.62 -6.37 27.82
N LYS A 148 4.57 -6.48 28.64
CA LYS A 148 4.46 -7.52 29.69
C LYS A 148 4.31 -8.94 29.15
N LEU A 149 3.76 -9.10 27.94
CA LEU A 149 3.54 -10.41 27.32
C LEU A 149 4.76 -10.90 26.54
N LEU A 150 5.69 -10.01 26.19
CA LEU A 150 6.83 -10.28 25.33
C LEU A 150 8.20 -10.07 26.01
N GLY A 151 8.23 -9.39 27.16
CA GLY A 151 9.38 -9.32 28.07
C GLY A 151 9.33 -10.43 29.11
#